data_AF-A0A7G1NE62-F1
#
_entry.id   AF-A0A7G1NE62-F1
#
_cell.length_a   1.000
_cell.length_b   1.000
_cell.length_c   1.000
_cell.angle_alpha   90.00
_cell.angle_beta   90.00
_cell.angle_gamma   90.00
#
_symmetry.space_group_name_H-M   'P 1'
#
loop_
_entity.id
_entity.type
_entity.pdbx_description
1 polymer ?
#
loop_
_entity_poly.entity_id
_entity_poly.type
_entity_poly.pdbx_seq_one_letter_code
_entity_poly.pdbx_strand_id
1 'polypeptide(L)'
;MNAPLSPAENLRAALAGLLDGLPPRQASQAVERLIASYRGATPTDAPILRDRADVAAYAAYRMPATFEAVRSALEAFADAAPGWVPGGHTDVGGGTGAAAWAVSAVWGGQRPVTVLDWAEPALALGREIAAANPELKDVRWQRSRIGAALTLESTDLVTVSYVLNELTAADRTALVDAAAAAARAVVIVEPGTPDGYARLIEARDRLITAGLRIAAPCPHSAACPIVPGTDWCHFSARVSRSSLHRQVKGGSLAYEDEKFAYVAAARFPVEPAPSRVVRRPQIRKGQVLLDLCESEPSLRRATVTKRHGDLYKAARDADWGDPWPPS
;
A
#
# COMPACT_ATOMS: atom_id res chain seq x y z
N MET A 1 -15.98 20.99 22.44
CA MET A 1 -15.52 20.92 21.03
C MET A 1 -14.93 19.53 20.85
N ASN A 2 -15.53 18.70 20.00
CA ASN A 2 -14.95 17.39 19.70
C ASN A 2 -13.64 17.60 18.93
N ALA A 3 -12.59 16.86 19.26
CA ALA A 3 -11.36 16.89 18.49
C ALA A 3 -11.66 16.55 17.01
N PRO A 4 -10.98 17.17 16.04
CA PRO A 4 -11.14 16.80 14.64
C PRO A 4 -10.80 15.32 14.46
N LEU A 5 -11.64 14.59 13.73
CA LEU A 5 -11.45 13.17 13.42
C LEU A 5 -10.16 12.96 12.62
N SER A 6 -9.47 11.86 12.87
CA SER A 6 -8.29 11.46 12.09
C SER A 6 -8.65 11.18 10.62
N PRO A 7 -7.70 11.27 9.67
CA PRO A 7 -7.94 10.89 8.27
C PRO A 7 -8.53 9.47 8.12
N ALA A 8 -8.09 8.50 8.92
CA ALA A 8 -8.63 7.13 8.91
C ALA A 8 -10.10 7.06 9.38
N GLU A 9 -10.50 7.87 10.36
CA GLU A 9 -11.89 7.97 10.81
C GLU A 9 -12.76 8.68 9.78
N ASN A 10 -12.28 9.78 9.21
CA ASN A 10 -12.97 10.50 8.14
C ASN A 10 -13.20 9.61 6.91
N LEU A 11 -12.19 8.83 6.50
CA LEU A 11 -12.33 7.89 5.39
C LEU A 11 -13.40 6.84 5.69
N ARG A 12 -13.36 6.24 6.88
CA ARG A 12 -14.37 5.23 7.29
C ARG A 12 -15.78 5.82 7.31
N ALA A 13 -15.94 7.04 7.83
CA ALA A 13 -17.23 7.72 7.87
C ALA A 13 -17.73 8.06 6.46
N ALA A 14 -16.87 8.59 5.58
CA ALA A 14 -17.22 8.91 4.20
C ALA A 14 -17.64 7.67 3.41
N LEU A 15 -16.90 6.56 3.54
CA LEU A 15 -17.26 5.29 2.91
C LEU A 15 -18.56 4.70 3.45
N ALA A 16 -18.84 4.85 4.75
CA ALA A 16 -20.11 4.43 5.33
C ALA A 16 -21.29 5.25 4.76
N GLY A 17 -21.15 6.58 4.69
CA GLY A 17 -22.19 7.46 4.13
C GLY A 17 -22.49 7.19 2.66
N LEU A 18 -21.49 6.81 1.86
CA LEU A 18 -21.69 6.41 0.46
C LEU A 18 -22.57 5.15 0.33
N LEU A 19 -22.45 4.22 1.27
CA LEU A 19 -23.21 2.97 1.25
C LEU A 19 -24.64 3.14 1.76
N ASP A 20 -24.85 4.00 2.75
CA ASP A 20 -26.18 4.33 3.26
C ASP A 20 -27.07 4.96 2.16
N GLY A 21 -26.45 5.60 1.17
CA GLY A 21 -27.13 6.16 -0.01
C GLY A 21 -27.51 5.13 -1.09
N LEU A 22 -27.12 3.85 -0.96
CA LEU A 22 -27.40 2.81 -1.96
C LEU A 22 -28.50 1.84 -1.50
N PRO A 23 -29.41 1.39 -2.39
CA PRO A 23 -30.31 0.29 -2.07
C PRO A 23 -29.52 -0.97 -1.67
N PRO A 24 -29.83 -1.63 -0.54
CA PRO A 24 -29.03 -2.76 -0.03
C PRO A 24 -28.82 -3.90 -1.04
N ARG A 25 -29.83 -4.20 -1.86
CA ARG A 25 -29.73 -5.22 -2.92
C ARG A 25 -28.73 -4.84 -4.01
N GLN A 26 -28.66 -3.57 -4.38
CA GLN A 26 -27.75 -3.08 -5.41
C GLN A 26 -26.30 -3.06 -4.91
N ALA A 27 -26.08 -2.65 -3.66
CA ALA A 27 -24.78 -2.71 -3.01
C ALA A 27 -24.26 -4.16 -2.93
N SER A 28 -25.08 -5.10 -2.45
CA SER A 28 -24.68 -6.52 -2.37
C SER A 28 -24.37 -7.12 -3.75
N GLN A 29 -25.20 -6.87 -4.76
CA GLN A 29 -24.96 -7.38 -6.13
C GLN A 29 -23.69 -6.80 -6.75
N ALA A 30 -23.41 -5.52 -6.53
CA ALA A 30 -22.18 -4.88 -7.01
C ALA A 30 -20.94 -5.51 -6.35
N VAL A 31 -20.97 -5.74 -5.03
CA VAL A 31 -19.86 -6.40 -4.31
C VAL A 31 -19.71 -7.87 -4.73
N GLU A 32 -20.80 -8.62 -4.94
CA GLU A 32 -20.74 -10.00 -5.45
C GLU A 32 -20.08 -10.09 -6.83
N ARG A 33 -20.44 -9.19 -7.75
CA ARG A 33 -19.79 -9.08 -9.08
C ARG A 33 -18.30 -8.80 -8.95
N LEU A 34 -17.93 -7.86 -8.07
CA LEU A 34 -16.53 -7.53 -7.78
C LEU A 34 -15.74 -8.72 -7.23
N ILE A 35 -16.31 -9.47 -6.30
CA ILE A 35 -15.69 -10.68 -5.74
C ILE A 35 -15.46 -11.73 -6.83
N ALA A 36 -16.43 -11.92 -7.73
CA ALA A 36 -16.33 -12.87 -8.83
C ALA A 36 -15.23 -12.48 -9.85
N SER A 37 -15.13 -11.19 -10.19
CA SER A 37 -14.10 -10.68 -11.11
C SER A 37 -12.68 -10.76 -10.54
N TYR A 38 -12.51 -10.67 -9.22
CA TYR A 38 -11.20 -10.75 -8.55
C TYR A 38 -10.73 -12.19 -8.26
N ARG A 39 -11.62 -13.18 -8.26
CA ARG A 39 -11.27 -14.61 -8.11
C ARG A 39 -10.94 -15.30 -9.44
N GLY A 40 -11.13 -14.62 -10.57
CA GLY A 40 -10.81 -15.11 -11.91
C GLY A 40 -9.72 -14.28 -12.60
N ALA A 41 -9.34 -14.68 -13.82
CA ALA A 41 -8.49 -13.85 -14.68
C ALA A 41 -9.29 -12.61 -15.12
N THR A 42 -8.83 -11.42 -14.78
CA THR A 42 -9.49 -10.16 -15.11
C THR A 42 -9.48 -9.95 -16.63
N PRO A 43 -10.65 -9.86 -17.31
CA PRO A 43 -10.70 -9.49 -18.71
C PRO A 43 -10.27 -8.02 -18.85
N THR A 44 -9.30 -7.75 -19.72
CA THR A 44 -8.75 -6.41 -20.01
C THR A 44 -9.70 -5.49 -20.78
N ASP A 45 -10.86 -5.99 -21.20
CA ASP A 45 -11.61 -5.40 -22.32
C ASP A 45 -12.97 -4.78 -21.91
N ALA A 46 -13.36 -4.84 -20.62
CA ALA A 46 -14.59 -4.21 -20.13
C ALA A 46 -14.35 -3.46 -18.81
N PRO A 47 -14.85 -2.22 -18.65
CA PRO A 47 -14.73 -1.51 -17.37
C PRO A 47 -15.44 -2.30 -16.27
N ILE A 48 -14.71 -2.68 -15.22
CA ILE A 48 -15.29 -3.26 -13.99
C ILE A 48 -16.19 -2.22 -13.29
N LEU A 49 -15.87 -0.95 -13.49
CA LEU A 49 -16.49 0.22 -12.87
C LEU A 49 -17.35 0.96 -13.90
N ARG A 50 -18.61 0.53 -14.08
CA ARG A 50 -19.50 1.03 -15.15
C ARG A 50 -20.44 2.14 -14.69
N ASP A 51 -20.86 2.08 -13.43
CA ASP A 51 -21.78 3.04 -12.83
C ASP A 51 -21.37 3.40 -11.40
N ARG A 52 -22.05 4.40 -10.83
CA ARG A 52 -21.75 4.93 -9.49
C ARG A 52 -21.88 3.87 -8.40
N ALA A 53 -22.83 2.94 -8.53
CA ALA A 53 -23.05 1.91 -7.53
C ALA A 53 -21.92 0.88 -7.54
N ASP A 54 -21.45 0.46 -8.72
CA ASP A 54 -20.29 -0.43 -8.88
C ASP A 54 -19.02 0.22 -8.28
N VAL A 55 -18.78 1.52 -8.49
CA VAL A 55 -17.62 2.24 -7.92
C VAL A 55 -17.74 2.43 -6.40
N ALA A 56 -18.91 2.79 -5.89
CA ALA A 56 -19.11 2.97 -4.46
C ALA A 56 -18.97 1.64 -3.69
N ALA A 57 -19.51 0.55 -4.25
CA ALA A 57 -19.30 -0.80 -3.74
C ALA A 57 -17.82 -1.20 -3.77
N TYR A 58 -17.12 -0.93 -4.88
CA TYR A 58 -15.67 -1.15 -4.99
C TYR A 58 -14.89 -0.36 -3.95
N ALA A 59 -15.15 0.93 -3.82
CA ALA A 59 -14.46 1.81 -2.89
C ALA A 59 -14.65 1.32 -1.45
N ALA A 60 -15.89 1.06 -1.04
CA ALA A 60 -16.15 0.52 0.29
C ALA A 60 -15.48 -0.84 0.53
N TYR A 61 -15.30 -1.63 -0.54
CA TYR A 61 -14.75 -2.96 -0.46
C TYR A 61 -13.20 -3.01 -0.45
N ARG A 62 -12.55 -2.30 -1.38
CA ARG A 62 -11.08 -2.33 -1.55
C ARG A 62 -10.36 -1.16 -0.91
N MET A 63 -10.94 0.05 -0.91
CA MET A 63 -10.23 1.25 -0.47
C MET A 63 -9.71 1.15 0.97
N PRO A 64 -10.44 0.58 1.96
CA PRO A 64 -9.88 0.39 3.30
C PRO A 64 -8.63 -0.50 3.33
N ALA A 65 -8.62 -1.57 2.54
CA ALA A 65 -7.47 -2.48 2.47
C ALA A 65 -6.28 -1.82 1.79
N THR A 66 -6.49 -1.13 0.67
CA THR A 66 -5.45 -0.35 0.01
C THR A 66 -4.91 0.76 0.91
N PHE A 67 -5.78 1.48 1.62
CA PHE A 67 -5.39 2.51 2.58
C PHE A 67 -4.46 1.95 3.66
N GLU A 68 -4.83 0.84 4.31
CA GLU A 68 -4.01 0.27 5.38
C GLU A 68 -2.67 -0.30 4.88
N ALA A 69 -2.66 -0.94 3.70
CA ALA A 69 -1.43 -1.44 3.10
C ALA A 69 -0.47 -0.30 2.72
N VAL A 70 -0.99 0.76 2.08
CA VAL A 70 -0.18 1.93 1.71
C VAL A 70 0.26 2.69 2.95
N ARG A 71 -0.61 2.90 3.94
CA ARG A 71 -0.25 3.54 5.22
C ARG A 71 0.89 2.80 5.91
N SER A 72 0.82 1.47 6.00
CA SER A 72 1.88 0.66 6.58
C SER A 72 3.21 0.79 5.83
N ALA A 73 3.19 0.82 4.49
CA ALA A 73 4.38 1.06 3.68
C ALA A 73 4.96 2.48 3.88
N LEU A 74 4.10 3.49 3.98
CA LEU A 74 4.50 4.88 4.19
C LEU A 74 5.02 5.15 5.60
N GLU A 75 4.48 4.50 6.63
CA GLU A 75 5.00 4.55 8.01
C GLU A 75 6.41 3.98 8.08
N ALA A 76 6.62 2.78 7.52
CA ALA A 76 7.95 2.19 7.46
C ALA A 76 8.94 3.05 6.64
N PHE A 77 8.45 3.80 5.64
CA PHE A 77 9.26 4.75 4.90
C PHE A 77 9.58 6.01 5.73
N ALA A 78 8.61 6.57 6.45
CA ALA A 78 8.81 7.72 7.32
C ALA A 78 9.81 7.41 8.45
N ASP A 79 9.74 6.20 9.03
CA ASP A 79 10.71 5.73 10.02
C ASP A 79 12.13 5.65 9.44
N ALA A 80 12.26 5.21 8.18
CA ALA A 80 13.53 5.12 7.47
C ALA A 80 14.02 6.47 6.89
N ALA A 81 13.25 7.54 7.02
CA ALA A 81 13.57 8.87 6.52
C ALA A 81 13.17 9.95 7.55
N PRO A 82 13.75 9.90 8.76
CA PRO A 82 13.31 10.75 9.86
C PRO A 82 13.42 12.23 9.51
N GLY A 83 12.33 12.97 9.76
CA GLY A 83 12.24 14.41 9.47
C GLY A 83 11.95 14.76 8.02
N TRP A 84 11.88 13.80 7.10
CA TRP A 84 11.40 14.05 5.74
C TRP A 84 9.88 14.06 5.68
N VAL A 85 9.33 15.04 4.97
CA VAL A 85 7.90 15.20 4.71
C VAL A 85 7.74 15.57 3.22
N PRO A 86 6.83 14.93 2.47
CA PRO A 86 6.62 15.30 1.07
C PRO A 86 5.95 16.67 0.97
N GLY A 87 6.57 17.58 0.22
CA GLY A 87 6.00 18.87 -0.15
C GLY A 87 4.98 18.76 -1.30
N GLY A 88 4.97 17.66 -2.04
CA GLY A 88 3.98 17.33 -3.06
C GLY A 88 3.87 15.82 -3.30
N HIS A 89 2.71 15.38 -3.79
CA HIS A 89 2.40 13.95 -3.98
C HIS A 89 1.67 13.70 -5.30
N THR A 90 2.12 12.70 -6.06
CA THR A 90 1.42 12.18 -7.23
C THR A 90 1.08 10.70 -7.02
N ASP A 91 -0.20 10.35 -7.08
CA ASP A 91 -0.70 8.97 -6.99
C ASP A 91 -1.06 8.45 -8.38
N VAL A 92 -0.29 7.49 -8.90
CA VAL A 92 -0.45 6.96 -10.26
C VAL A 92 -1.20 5.64 -10.23
N GLY A 93 -2.32 5.56 -10.97
CA GLY A 93 -3.28 4.48 -10.82
C GLY A 93 -4.05 4.57 -9.50
N GLY A 94 -4.27 5.80 -9.01
CA GLY A 94 -4.76 6.02 -7.65
C GLY A 94 -6.24 5.69 -7.45
N GLY A 95 -7.01 5.49 -8.53
CA GLY A 95 -8.43 5.16 -8.48
C GLY A 95 -9.23 6.15 -7.63
N THR A 96 -9.75 5.67 -6.50
CA THR A 96 -10.52 6.49 -5.53
C THR A 96 -9.64 7.25 -4.52
N GLY A 97 -8.32 7.23 -4.70
CA GLY A 97 -7.33 8.02 -3.95
C GLY A 97 -6.89 7.42 -2.61
N ALA A 98 -6.90 6.10 -2.45
CA ALA A 98 -6.53 5.46 -1.19
C ALA A 98 -5.14 5.88 -0.68
N ALA A 99 -4.16 6.04 -1.59
CA ALA A 99 -2.82 6.47 -1.21
C ALA A 99 -2.78 7.95 -0.79
N ALA A 100 -3.59 8.83 -1.39
CA ALA A 100 -3.71 10.22 -0.95
C ALA A 100 -4.19 10.31 0.51
N TRP A 101 -5.17 9.47 0.88
CA TRP A 101 -5.60 9.34 2.28
C TRP A 101 -4.51 8.80 3.19
N ALA A 102 -3.76 7.78 2.75
CA ALA A 102 -2.65 7.22 3.53
C ALA A 102 -1.53 8.25 3.75
N VAL A 103 -1.19 9.04 2.73
CA VAL A 103 -0.21 10.14 2.83
C VAL A 103 -0.66 11.21 3.82
N SER A 104 -1.94 11.62 3.82
CA SER A 104 -2.51 12.55 4.82
C SER A 104 -2.50 11.95 6.24
N ALA A 105 -2.66 10.63 6.38
CA ALA A 105 -2.59 9.97 7.68
C ALA A 105 -1.17 9.90 8.26
N VAL A 106 -0.15 9.66 7.42
CA VAL A 106 1.26 9.58 7.87
C VAL A 106 1.87 10.97 8.06
N TRP A 107 1.61 11.87 7.12
CA TRP A 107 2.06 13.26 7.20
C TRP A 107 0.83 14.17 7.21
N GLY A 108 0.51 14.74 8.37
CA GLY A 108 -0.54 15.75 8.47
C GLY A 108 -0.20 17.04 7.71
N GLY A 109 -1.20 17.88 7.48
CA GLY A 109 -1.08 19.15 6.78
C GLY A 109 -1.41 19.10 5.29
N GLN A 110 -1.75 20.26 4.73
CA GLN A 110 -2.09 20.41 3.32
C GLN A 110 -0.85 20.38 2.43
N ARG A 111 -0.95 19.69 1.29
CA ARG A 111 0.07 19.66 0.23
C ARG A 111 -0.59 19.54 -1.16
N PRO A 112 0.06 19.98 -2.24
CA PRO A 112 -0.37 19.64 -3.60
C PRO A 112 -0.40 18.12 -3.78
N VAL A 113 -1.57 17.60 -4.15
CA VAL A 113 -1.77 16.18 -4.48
C VAL A 113 -2.38 16.08 -5.87
N THR A 114 -1.85 15.19 -6.69
CA THR A 114 -2.44 14.80 -7.98
C THR A 114 -2.73 13.32 -7.99
N VAL A 115 -3.97 12.92 -8.27
CA VAL A 115 -4.37 11.53 -8.51
C VAL A 115 -4.57 11.34 -10.02
N LEU A 116 -3.83 10.38 -10.59
CA LEU A 116 -3.91 10.00 -12.00
C LEU A 116 -4.56 8.62 -12.12
N ASP A 117 -5.63 8.52 -12.91
CA ASP A 117 -6.27 7.23 -13.21
C ASP A 117 -6.95 7.25 -14.59
N TRP A 118 -7.18 6.10 -15.20
CA TRP A 118 -7.88 6.02 -16.49
C TRP A 118 -9.41 6.00 -16.32
N ALA A 119 -9.90 5.56 -15.15
CA ALA A 119 -11.30 5.36 -14.83
C ALA A 119 -11.92 6.64 -14.23
N GLU A 120 -12.55 7.45 -15.08
CA GLU A 120 -13.28 8.67 -14.67
C GLU A 120 -14.29 8.43 -13.52
N PRO A 121 -15.06 7.33 -13.48
CA PRO A 121 -15.97 7.08 -12.36
C PRO A 121 -15.26 6.93 -11.01
N ALA A 122 -14.06 6.37 -10.99
CA ALA A 122 -13.25 6.25 -9.77
C ALA A 122 -12.72 7.60 -9.31
N LEU A 123 -12.23 8.43 -10.25
CA LEU A 123 -11.78 9.80 -9.95
C LEU A 123 -12.91 10.68 -9.41
N ALA A 124 -14.10 10.60 -10.01
CA ALA A 124 -15.27 11.35 -9.57
C ALA A 124 -15.68 10.97 -8.14
N LEU A 125 -15.72 9.67 -7.82
CA LEU A 125 -16.03 9.21 -6.46
C LEU A 125 -14.91 9.58 -5.47
N GLY A 126 -13.65 9.43 -5.88
CA GLY A 126 -12.50 9.81 -5.06
C GLY A 126 -12.56 11.28 -4.64
N ARG A 127 -12.91 12.18 -5.57
CA ARG A 127 -13.11 13.61 -5.29
C ARG A 127 -14.21 13.86 -4.25
N GLU A 128 -15.32 13.14 -4.36
CA GLU A 128 -16.42 13.22 -3.38
C GLU A 128 -15.99 12.74 -1.99
N ILE A 129 -15.32 11.59 -1.91
CA ILE A 129 -14.81 11.04 -0.64
C ILE A 129 -13.82 12.02 -0.01
N ALA A 130 -12.85 12.50 -0.79
CA ALA A 130 -11.80 13.41 -0.33
C ALA A 130 -12.32 14.73 0.25
N ALA A 131 -13.49 15.21 -0.19
CA ALA A 131 -14.11 16.41 0.37
C ALA A 131 -14.43 16.29 1.87
N ALA A 132 -14.51 15.08 2.42
CA ALA A 132 -14.69 14.83 3.85
C ALA A 132 -13.42 15.10 4.69
N ASN A 133 -12.26 15.30 4.07
CA ASN A 133 -11.01 15.64 4.75
C ASN A 133 -10.48 17.00 4.24
N PRO A 134 -10.41 18.04 5.10
CA PRO A 134 -9.88 19.36 4.72
C PRO A 134 -8.47 19.33 4.12
N GLU A 135 -7.65 18.34 4.48
CA GLU A 135 -6.29 18.18 3.93
C GLU A 135 -6.28 17.75 2.46
N LEU A 136 -7.38 17.13 1.98
CA LEU A 136 -7.52 16.57 0.65
C LEU A 136 -8.48 17.37 -0.25
N LYS A 137 -8.97 18.52 0.23
CA LYS A 137 -9.97 19.32 -0.50
C LYS A 137 -9.47 19.82 -1.86
N ASP A 138 -8.17 20.05 -1.99
CA ASP A 138 -7.52 20.63 -3.18
C ASP A 138 -6.82 19.57 -4.05
N VAL A 139 -7.12 18.28 -3.85
CA VAL A 139 -6.57 17.20 -4.68
C VAL A 139 -6.97 17.41 -6.15
N ARG A 140 -5.99 17.36 -7.04
CA ARG A 140 -6.20 17.38 -8.49
C ARG A 140 -6.48 15.96 -8.96
N TRP A 141 -7.66 15.73 -9.52
CA TRP A 141 -8.06 14.43 -10.09
C TRP A 141 -7.99 14.52 -11.60
N GLN A 142 -7.10 13.76 -12.22
CA GLN A 142 -6.84 13.86 -13.66
C GLN A 142 -6.94 12.50 -14.33
N ARG A 143 -7.71 12.46 -15.42
CA ARG A 143 -7.79 11.27 -16.24
C ARG A 143 -6.50 11.12 -17.05
N SER A 144 -5.81 10.00 -16.86
CA SER A 144 -4.57 9.71 -17.57
C SER A 144 -4.45 8.22 -17.86
N ARG A 145 -3.91 7.87 -19.03
CA ARG A 145 -3.60 6.48 -19.37
C ARG A 145 -2.16 6.19 -18.99
N ILE A 146 -1.95 5.12 -18.22
CA ILE A 146 -0.62 4.63 -17.92
C ILE A 146 -0.09 3.86 -19.13
N GLY A 147 1.12 4.19 -19.57
CA GLY A 147 1.83 3.50 -20.64
C GLY A 147 3.05 4.30 -21.09
N ALA A 148 3.63 3.93 -22.24
CA ALA A 148 4.87 4.53 -22.73
C ALA A 148 4.85 6.07 -22.92
N ALA A 149 3.67 6.67 -23.11
CA ALA A 149 3.51 8.11 -23.27
C ALA A 149 3.24 8.84 -21.93
N LEU A 150 3.23 8.14 -20.81
CA LEU A 150 3.02 8.75 -19.49
C LEU A 150 4.16 9.73 -19.19
N THR A 151 3.79 10.97 -18.89
CA THR A 151 4.71 11.98 -18.37
C THR A 151 4.21 12.40 -17.00
N LEU A 152 5.13 12.53 -16.05
CA LEU A 152 4.84 12.96 -14.69
C LEU A 152 5.50 14.30 -14.43
N GLU A 153 4.74 15.25 -13.89
CA GLU A 153 5.31 16.49 -13.34
C GLU A 153 6.27 16.14 -12.19
N SER A 154 7.33 16.94 -12.02
CA SER A 154 8.26 16.73 -10.91
C SER A 154 7.52 16.90 -9.58
N THR A 155 7.75 15.97 -8.65
CA THR A 155 7.09 15.92 -7.34
C THR A 155 8.03 15.35 -6.29
N ASP A 156 7.66 15.46 -5.01
CA ASP A 156 8.46 14.87 -3.94
C ASP A 156 8.17 13.37 -3.80
N LEU A 157 6.90 12.97 -3.76
CA LEU A 157 6.47 11.59 -3.59
C LEU A 157 5.63 11.10 -4.78
N VAL A 158 5.99 9.95 -5.34
CA VAL A 158 5.09 9.17 -6.20
C VAL A 158 4.64 7.91 -5.46
N THR A 159 3.33 7.64 -5.46
CA THR A 159 2.77 6.35 -5.06
C THR A 159 2.24 5.60 -6.27
N VAL A 160 2.43 4.28 -6.25
CA VAL A 160 1.89 3.34 -7.23
C VAL A 160 1.33 2.16 -6.45
N SER A 161 0.01 2.02 -6.35
CA SER A 161 -0.59 0.97 -5.50
C SER A 161 -1.60 0.12 -6.26
N TYR A 162 -1.37 -1.20 -6.30
CA TYR A 162 -2.26 -2.20 -6.91
C TYR A 162 -2.61 -1.93 -8.38
N VAL A 163 -1.65 -1.39 -9.14
CA VAL A 163 -1.84 -1.09 -10.56
C VAL A 163 -0.85 -1.83 -11.45
N LEU A 164 0.32 -2.27 -10.96
CA LEU A 164 1.27 -2.98 -11.83
C LEU A 164 0.69 -4.31 -12.31
N ASN A 165 -0.14 -4.96 -11.50
CA ASN A 165 -0.88 -6.17 -11.88
C ASN A 165 -1.86 -6.00 -13.04
N GLU A 166 -2.24 -4.76 -13.35
CA GLU A 166 -3.20 -4.44 -14.42
C GLU A 166 -2.51 -4.08 -15.75
N LEU A 167 -1.18 -3.91 -15.71
CA LEU A 167 -0.39 -3.38 -16.82
C LEU A 167 0.39 -4.45 -17.55
N THR A 168 0.64 -4.21 -18.84
CA THR A 168 1.61 -5.00 -19.61
C THR A 168 3.02 -4.82 -19.05
N ALA A 169 3.94 -5.75 -19.34
CA ALA A 169 5.33 -5.64 -18.89
C ALA A 169 6.03 -4.35 -19.37
N ALA A 170 5.71 -3.90 -20.59
CA ALA A 170 6.22 -2.67 -21.16
C ALA A 170 5.66 -1.43 -20.44
N ASP A 171 4.37 -1.42 -20.14
CA ASP A 171 3.75 -0.31 -19.41
C ASP A 171 4.19 -0.23 -17.95
N ARG A 172 4.40 -1.38 -17.28
CA ARG A 172 5.02 -1.43 -15.95
C ARG A 172 6.41 -0.80 -15.96
N THR A 173 7.22 -1.19 -16.95
CA THR A 173 8.56 -0.64 -17.17
C THR A 173 8.51 0.89 -17.32
N ALA A 174 7.68 1.39 -18.25
CA ALA A 174 7.56 2.82 -18.51
C ALA A 174 7.08 3.61 -17.28
N LEU A 175 6.12 3.06 -16.53
CA LEU A 175 5.60 3.68 -15.31
C LEU A 175 6.69 3.82 -14.24
N VAL A 176 7.43 2.74 -13.95
CA VAL A 176 8.47 2.76 -12.91
C VAL A 176 9.59 3.73 -13.30
N ASP A 177 9.99 3.77 -14.57
CA ASP A 177 11.02 4.68 -15.06
C ASP A 177 10.55 6.15 -14.97
N ALA A 178 9.30 6.43 -15.36
CA ALA A 178 8.72 7.77 -15.24
C ALA A 178 8.62 8.22 -13.77
N ALA A 179 8.20 7.32 -12.87
CA ALA A 179 8.14 7.59 -11.43
C ALA A 179 9.54 7.89 -10.84
N ALA A 180 10.53 7.09 -11.20
CA ALA A 180 11.91 7.27 -10.76
C ALA A 180 12.51 8.61 -11.23
N ALA A 181 12.20 9.02 -12.46
CA ALA A 181 12.68 10.27 -13.03
C ALA A 181 12.03 11.52 -12.42
N ALA A 182 10.74 11.45 -12.10
CA ALA A 182 9.96 12.61 -11.66
C ALA A 182 10.04 12.88 -10.15
N ALA A 183 10.27 11.85 -9.33
CA ALA A 183 10.08 11.92 -7.88
C ALA A 183 11.39 12.00 -7.08
N ARG A 184 11.31 12.52 -5.85
CA ARG A 184 12.39 12.36 -4.84
C ARG A 184 12.29 11.04 -4.08
N ALA A 185 11.07 10.53 -3.93
CA ALA A 185 10.75 9.25 -3.33
C ALA A 185 9.64 8.54 -4.13
N VAL A 186 9.74 7.22 -4.23
CA VAL A 186 8.75 6.36 -4.88
C VAL A 186 8.36 5.25 -3.93
N VAL A 187 7.05 5.07 -3.70
CA VAL A 187 6.50 3.98 -2.91
C VAL A 187 5.56 3.16 -3.78
N ILE A 188 5.88 1.88 -3.95
CA ILE A 188 5.12 0.94 -4.77
C ILE A 188 4.55 -0.13 -3.85
N VAL A 189 3.26 -0.43 -3.99
CA VAL A 189 2.54 -1.45 -3.23
C VAL A 189 1.80 -2.37 -4.19
N GLU A 190 1.94 -3.69 -4.03
CA GLU A 190 1.30 -4.73 -4.83
C GLU A 190 0.65 -5.79 -3.93
N PRO A 191 -0.25 -6.63 -4.46
CA PRO A 191 -0.76 -7.79 -3.73
C PRO A 191 0.38 -8.66 -3.18
N GLY A 192 0.22 -9.17 -1.95
CA GLY A 192 1.18 -10.03 -1.27
C GLY A 192 1.20 -11.46 -1.80
N THR A 193 1.20 -11.62 -3.12
CA THR A 193 1.20 -12.89 -3.86
C THR A 193 2.57 -13.11 -4.52
N PRO A 194 2.89 -14.35 -4.96
CA PRO A 194 4.12 -14.61 -5.72
C PRO A 194 4.27 -13.70 -6.95
N ASP A 195 3.20 -13.50 -7.72
CA ASP A 195 3.24 -12.64 -8.93
C ASP A 195 3.41 -11.16 -8.59
N GLY A 196 2.76 -10.70 -7.51
CA GLY A 196 2.91 -9.32 -7.01
C GLY A 196 4.33 -9.05 -6.56
N TYR A 197 4.92 -9.99 -5.84
CA TYR A 197 6.33 -9.95 -5.44
C TYR A 197 7.28 -9.93 -6.65
N ALA A 198 7.04 -10.75 -7.68
CA ALA A 198 7.87 -10.77 -8.88
C ALA A 198 7.89 -9.40 -9.58
N ARG A 199 6.72 -8.79 -9.79
CA ARG A 199 6.61 -7.41 -10.33
C ARG A 199 7.31 -6.38 -9.45
N LEU A 200 7.20 -6.54 -8.14
CA LEU A 200 7.78 -5.60 -7.18
C LEU A 200 9.32 -5.67 -7.17
N ILE A 201 9.91 -6.86 -7.30
CA ILE A 201 11.37 -7.00 -7.41
C ILE A 201 11.89 -6.40 -8.72
N GLU A 202 11.19 -6.61 -9.84
CA GLU A 202 11.51 -5.93 -11.11
C GLU A 202 11.49 -4.40 -10.94
N ALA A 203 10.44 -3.87 -10.31
CA ALA A 203 10.31 -2.43 -10.05
C ALA A 203 11.42 -1.92 -9.11
N ARG A 204 11.72 -2.67 -8.04
CA ARG A 204 12.79 -2.35 -7.09
C ARG A 204 14.15 -2.23 -7.78
N ASP A 205 14.50 -3.18 -8.63
CA ASP A 205 15.80 -3.20 -9.32
C ASP A 205 15.91 -2.04 -10.32
N ARG A 206 14.80 -1.65 -10.95
CA ARG A 206 14.72 -0.44 -11.78
C ARG A 206 14.93 0.84 -10.98
N LEU A 207 14.27 0.98 -9.82
CA LEU A 207 14.46 2.14 -8.95
C LEU A 207 15.93 2.27 -8.51
N ILE A 208 16.59 1.16 -8.17
CA ILE A 208 18.01 1.13 -7.82
C ILE A 208 18.88 1.55 -9.01
N THR A 209 18.60 1.02 -10.20
CA THR A 209 19.32 1.35 -11.44
C THR A 209 19.17 2.84 -11.79
N ALA A 210 18.01 3.43 -11.49
CA ALA A 210 17.76 4.86 -11.64
C ALA A 210 18.44 5.74 -10.55
N GLY A 211 19.17 5.14 -9.61
CA GLY A 211 19.94 5.84 -8.59
C GLY A 211 19.20 6.09 -7.27
N LEU A 212 18.03 5.49 -7.06
CA LEU A 212 17.34 5.54 -5.76
C LEU A 212 17.91 4.49 -4.80
N ARG A 213 17.98 4.84 -3.52
CA ARG A 213 18.31 3.93 -2.42
C ARG A 213 17.03 3.38 -1.81
N ILE A 214 16.99 2.08 -1.56
CA ILE A 214 15.86 1.45 -0.86
C ILE A 214 15.87 1.88 0.61
N ALA A 215 14.74 2.43 1.07
CA ALA A 215 14.50 2.85 2.43
C ALA A 215 13.78 1.76 3.24
N ALA A 216 12.78 1.11 2.62
CA ALA A 216 12.00 0.04 3.22
C ALA A 216 11.37 -0.85 2.11
N PRO A 217 10.94 -2.08 2.40
CA PRO A 217 11.15 -2.85 3.63
C PRO A 217 12.58 -3.39 3.74
N CYS A 218 13.27 -3.54 2.61
CA CYS A 218 14.59 -4.15 2.54
C CYS A 218 15.61 -3.28 3.30
N PRO A 219 16.49 -3.89 4.11
CA PRO A 219 17.55 -3.18 4.83
C PRO A 219 18.76 -2.85 3.93
N HIS A 220 18.66 -3.13 2.62
CA HIS A 220 19.75 -2.98 1.65
C HIS A 220 19.22 -2.64 0.25
N SER A 221 20.11 -2.11 -0.60
CA SER A 221 19.88 -1.89 -2.04
C SER A 221 20.61 -2.90 -2.94
N ALA A 222 21.20 -3.97 -2.37
CA ALA A 222 21.73 -5.10 -3.14
C ALA A 222 20.61 -6.00 -3.71
N ALA A 223 20.93 -7.00 -4.52
CA ALA A 223 19.96 -7.99 -5.02
C ALA A 223 19.19 -8.67 -3.87
N CYS A 224 17.90 -8.96 -4.09
CA CYS A 224 17.08 -9.64 -3.09
C CYS A 224 17.62 -11.06 -2.83
N PRO A 225 17.82 -11.49 -1.56
CA PRO A 225 18.37 -12.82 -1.25
C PRO A 225 17.37 -13.97 -1.44
N ILE A 226 16.07 -13.68 -1.67
CA ILE A 226 15.08 -14.71 -2.00
C ILE A 226 15.34 -15.19 -3.43
N VAL A 227 15.58 -16.48 -3.59
CA VAL A 227 15.74 -17.10 -4.92
C VAL A 227 14.41 -17.02 -5.68
N PRO A 228 14.41 -16.50 -6.93
CA PRO A 228 13.20 -16.44 -7.74
C PRO A 228 12.50 -17.80 -7.85
N GLY A 229 11.18 -17.81 -7.63
CA GLY A 229 10.36 -19.02 -7.72
C GLY A 229 10.37 -19.94 -6.49
N THR A 230 11.25 -19.72 -5.50
CA THR A 230 11.27 -20.55 -4.28
C THR A 230 10.41 -20.00 -3.16
N ASP A 231 10.29 -18.67 -3.07
CA ASP A 231 9.53 -17.97 -2.04
C ASP A 231 9.20 -16.53 -2.48
N TRP A 232 8.42 -15.80 -1.68
CA TRP A 232 8.12 -14.38 -1.89
C TRP A 232 8.09 -13.57 -0.60
N CYS A 233 8.56 -12.33 -0.63
CA CYS A 233 8.45 -11.40 0.50
C CYS A 233 7.12 -10.64 0.43
N HIS A 234 6.35 -10.66 1.52
CA HIS A 234 5.11 -9.91 1.67
C HIS A 234 4.91 -9.59 3.15
N PHE A 235 3.86 -8.84 3.48
CA PHE A 235 3.49 -8.36 4.81
C PHE A 235 1.96 -8.40 4.98
N SER A 236 1.48 -7.95 6.13
CA SER A 236 0.06 -7.97 6.48
C SER A 236 -0.37 -6.67 7.14
N ALA A 237 -1.41 -6.04 6.62
CA ALA A 237 -2.06 -4.92 7.26
C ALA A 237 -3.43 -5.36 7.77
N ARG A 238 -3.77 -5.02 9.02
CA ARG A 238 -5.09 -5.33 9.58
C ARG A 238 -6.09 -4.26 9.17
N VAL A 239 -7.18 -4.70 8.55
CA VAL A 239 -8.25 -3.85 8.03
C VAL A 239 -9.50 -4.07 8.87
N SER A 240 -10.08 -2.99 9.39
CA SER A 240 -11.37 -3.06 10.09
C SER A 240 -12.50 -3.29 9.08
N ARG A 241 -13.35 -4.30 9.31
CA ARG A 241 -14.50 -4.59 8.46
C ARG A 241 -15.68 -3.68 8.83
N SER A 242 -16.20 -2.96 7.84
CA SER A 242 -17.49 -2.26 7.93
C SER A 242 -18.66 -3.26 8.14
N SER A 243 -19.83 -2.75 8.53
CA SER A 243 -21.07 -3.54 8.60
C SER A 243 -21.39 -4.19 7.25
N LEU A 244 -21.26 -3.47 6.14
CA LEU A 244 -21.44 -4.02 4.79
C LEU A 244 -20.42 -5.12 4.48
N HIS A 245 -19.15 -4.93 4.84
CA HIS A 245 -18.12 -5.95 4.65
C HIS A 245 -18.46 -7.28 5.35
N ARG A 246 -19.00 -7.19 6.57
CA ARG A 246 -19.46 -8.37 7.32
C ARG A 246 -20.69 -9.02 6.67
N GLN A 247 -21.64 -8.21 6.20
CA GLN A 247 -22.84 -8.71 5.51
C GLN A 247 -22.51 -9.43 4.20
N VAL A 248 -21.59 -8.90 3.39
CA VAL A 248 -21.31 -9.47 2.06
C VAL A 248 -20.33 -10.66 2.11
N LYS A 249 -19.28 -10.62 2.95
CA LYS A 249 -18.30 -11.72 3.01
C LYS A 249 -18.73 -12.90 3.89
N GLY A 250 -19.89 -12.83 4.56
CA GLY A 250 -20.35 -13.88 5.47
C GLY A 250 -19.39 -14.15 6.65
N GLY A 251 -18.55 -13.18 7.01
CA GLY A 251 -17.52 -13.32 8.04
C GLY A 251 -17.97 -12.75 9.38
N SER A 252 -17.79 -13.53 10.46
CA SER A 252 -18.13 -13.11 11.83
C SER A 252 -17.07 -12.18 12.47
N LEU A 253 -15.83 -12.20 11.99
CA LEU A 253 -14.75 -11.38 12.51
C LEU A 253 -14.87 -9.91 12.06
N ALA A 254 -14.61 -8.99 12.98
CA ALA A 254 -14.65 -7.54 12.76
C ALA A 254 -13.45 -6.99 11.97
N TYR A 255 -12.52 -7.84 11.54
CA TYR A 255 -11.32 -7.45 10.80
C TYR A 255 -10.95 -8.49 9.74
N GLU A 256 -10.14 -8.08 8.77
CA GLU A 256 -9.39 -8.96 7.87
C GLU A 256 -7.94 -8.52 7.73
N ASP A 257 -7.07 -9.44 7.32
CA ASP A 257 -5.66 -9.16 7.05
C ASP A 257 -5.48 -9.02 5.53
N GLU A 258 -5.15 -7.83 5.04
CA GLU A 258 -4.73 -7.61 3.66
C GLU A 258 -3.26 -7.99 3.52
N LYS A 259 -2.95 -8.91 2.60
CA LYS A 259 -1.57 -9.27 2.28
C LYS A 259 -1.06 -8.39 1.16
N PHE A 260 0.08 -7.76 1.38
CA PHE A 260 0.69 -6.83 0.43
C PHE A 260 2.21 -7.00 0.40
N ALA A 261 2.83 -6.59 -0.69
CA ALA A 261 4.27 -6.42 -0.80
C ALA A 261 4.54 -4.96 -1.20
N TYR A 262 5.66 -4.38 -0.76
CA TYR A 262 5.97 -2.99 -1.08
C TYR A 262 7.46 -2.74 -1.22
N VAL A 263 7.80 -1.63 -1.88
CA VAL A 263 9.13 -1.03 -1.88
C VAL A 263 9.00 0.48 -1.75
N ALA A 264 9.80 1.07 -0.88
CA ALA A 264 9.96 2.50 -0.72
C ALA A 264 11.42 2.84 -1.03
N ALA A 265 11.64 3.74 -2.00
CA ALA A 265 12.96 4.15 -2.44
C ALA A 265 13.05 5.66 -2.53
N ALA A 266 14.23 6.22 -2.28
CA ALA A 266 14.46 7.67 -2.28
C ALA A 266 15.83 8.02 -2.87
N ARG A 267 15.94 9.21 -3.46
CA ARG A 267 17.20 9.81 -3.96
C ARG A 267 17.79 10.83 -3.00
N PHE A 268 17.56 10.63 -1.71
CA PHE A 268 18.13 11.39 -0.59
C PHE A 268 18.55 10.42 0.52
N PRO A 269 19.32 10.84 1.54
CA PRO A 269 19.76 9.96 2.61
C PRO A 269 18.58 9.28 3.33
N VAL A 270 18.69 7.96 3.52
CA VAL A 270 17.71 7.13 4.23
C VAL A 270 18.44 6.18 5.17
N GLU A 271 17.74 5.80 6.23
CA GLU A 271 18.20 4.94 7.32
C GLU A 271 17.34 3.65 7.36
N PRO A 272 17.55 2.69 6.44
CA PRO A 272 16.84 1.42 6.50
C PRO A 272 17.10 0.71 7.82
N ALA A 273 16.11 -0.04 8.29
CA ALA A 273 16.26 -0.90 9.48
C ALA A 273 17.49 -1.83 9.35
N PRO A 274 18.18 -2.17 10.45
CA PRO A 274 19.35 -3.06 10.39
C PRO A 274 19.01 -4.47 9.90
N SER A 275 17.83 -4.97 10.25
CA SER A 275 17.19 -6.13 9.64
C SER A 275 15.67 -5.99 9.69
N ARG A 276 14.96 -6.79 8.90
CA ARG A 276 13.50 -6.77 8.78
C ARG A 276 12.94 -8.16 9.05
N VAL A 277 11.93 -8.25 9.91
CA VAL A 277 11.17 -9.49 10.13
C VAL A 277 10.33 -9.79 8.90
N VAL A 278 10.67 -10.86 8.17
CA VAL A 278 10.02 -11.19 6.88
C VAL A 278 8.94 -12.27 6.98
N ARG A 279 8.70 -12.84 8.16
CA ARG A 279 7.62 -13.81 8.44
C ARG A 279 7.04 -13.56 9.82
N ARG A 280 5.82 -14.05 10.07
CA ARG A 280 5.23 -14.02 11.42
C ARG A 280 6.20 -14.69 12.42
N PRO A 281 6.58 -14.02 13.52
CA PRO A 281 7.41 -14.61 14.56
C PRO A 281 6.85 -15.93 15.09
N GLN A 282 7.69 -16.96 15.20
CA GLN A 282 7.28 -18.26 15.74
C GLN A 282 7.56 -18.32 17.23
N ILE A 283 6.52 -18.10 18.05
CA ILE A 283 6.63 -18.16 19.51
C ILE A 283 6.57 -19.62 19.96
N ARG A 284 7.60 -20.07 20.69
CA ARG A 284 7.70 -21.40 21.31
C ARG A 284 7.96 -21.26 22.82
N LYS A 285 7.90 -22.37 23.55
CA LYS A 285 8.20 -22.38 25.00
C LYS A 285 9.66 -21.93 25.22
N GLY A 286 9.83 -20.72 25.75
CA GLY A 286 11.13 -20.16 26.13
C GLY A 286 11.96 -19.54 25.01
N GLN A 287 11.45 -19.50 23.77
CA GLN A 287 12.15 -18.87 22.65
C GLN A 287 11.18 -18.34 21.58
N VAL A 288 11.64 -17.41 20.77
CA VAL A 288 10.99 -16.91 19.57
C VAL A 288 11.94 -17.09 18.39
N LEU A 289 11.44 -17.61 17.27
CA LEU A 289 12.18 -17.68 16.01
C LEU A 289 11.75 -16.54 15.11
N LEU A 290 12.72 -15.75 14.63
CA LEU A 290 12.52 -14.64 13.72
C LEU A 290 13.22 -14.98 12.40
N ASP A 291 12.49 -14.91 11.29
CA ASP A 291 13.07 -14.95 9.95
C ASP A 291 13.37 -13.51 9.53
N LEU A 292 14.65 -13.21 9.30
CA LEU A 292 15.16 -11.85 9.09
C LEU A 292 15.77 -11.72 7.71
N CYS A 293 15.49 -10.60 7.04
CA CYS A 293 16.31 -10.09 5.96
C CYS A 293 17.30 -9.08 6.55
N GLU A 294 18.60 -9.25 6.30
CA GLU A 294 19.68 -8.45 6.94
C GLU A 294 20.32 -7.48 5.94
N SER A 295 20.99 -6.44 6.46
CA SER A 295 21.68 -5.43 5.63
C SER A 295 22.79 -6.01 4.75
N GLU A 296 23.47 -7.05 5.22
CA GLU A 296 24.19 -7.96 4.34
C GLU A 296 23.16 -8.89 3.67
N PRO A 297 23.03 -8.87 2.32
CA PRO A 297 21.87 -9.38 1.59
C PRO A 297 21.73 -10.89 1.75
N SER A 298 21.10 -11.28 2.84
CA SER A 298 20.96 -12.65 3.29
C SER A 298 19.66 -12.82 4.09
N LEU A 299 19.14 -14.04 4.07
CA LEU A 299 18.04 -14.44 4.94
C LEU A 299 18.60 -15.29 6.07
N ARG A 300 18.28 -14.91 7.30
CA ARG A 300 18.72 -15.66 8.48
C ARG A 300 17.57 -15.90 9.44
N ARG A 301 17.52 -17.11 10.00
CA ARG A 301 16.66 -17.42 11.13
C ARG A 301 17.41 -17.13 12.44
N ALA A 302 16.93 -16.15 13.21
CA ALA A 302 17.43 -15.84 14.54
C ALA A 302 16.59 -16.54 15.62
N THR A 303 17.23 -17.06 16.66
CA THR A 303 16.56 -17.63 17.84
C THR A 303 16.77 -16.71 19.04
N VAL A 304 15.71 -16.08 19.53
CA VAL A 304 15.73 -15.24 20.72
C VAL A 304 15.16 -16.03 21.89
N THR A 305 15.93 -16.21 22.96
CA THR A 305 15.55 -17.06 24.10
C THR A 305 15.40 -16.25 25.38
N LYS A 306 14.79 -16.82 26.42
CA LYS A 306 14.61 -16.14 27.73
C LYS A 306 15.90 -15.55 28.33
N ARG A 307 17.07 -16.14 28.06
CA ARG A 307 18.37 -15.59 28.54
C ARG A 307 18.72 -14.24 27.93
N HIS A 308 18.09 -13.84 26.83
CA HIS A 308 18.30 -12.53 26.19
C HIS A 308 17.47 -11.40 26.84
N GLY A 309 16.77 -11.67 27.96
CA GLY A 309 16.13 -10.61 28.76
C GLY A 309 15.09 -9.80 27.98
N ASP A 310 15.30 -8.49 27.89
CA ASP A 310 14.36 -7.57 27.23
C ASP A 310 14.24 -7.82 25.72
N LEU A 311 15.30 -8.32 25.05
CA LEU A 311 15.19 -8.75 23.66
C LEU A 311 14.20 -9.91 23.49
N TYR A 312 14.05 -10.79 24.49
CA TYR A 312 13.04 -11.85 24.44
C TYR A 312 11.63 -11.30 24.56
N LYS A 313 11.41 -10.25 25.37
CA LYS A 313 10.11 -9.56 25.46
C LYS A 313 9.80 -8.90 24.11
N ALA A 314 10.73 -8.12 23.59
CA ALA A 314 10.58 -7.49 22.29
C ALA A 314 10.34 -8.50 21.16
N ALA A 315 11.04 -9.65 21.15
CA ALA A 315 10.81 -10.68 20.14
C ALA A 315 9.40 -11.30 20.21
N ARG A 316 8.79 -11.36 21.41
CA ARG A 316 7.42 -11.85 21.57
C ARG A 316 6.38 -10.85 21.09
N ASP A 317 6.71 -9.57 21.17
CA ASP A 317 5.83 -8.46 20.79
C ASP A 317 6.05 -8.02 19.34
N ALA A 318 7.16 -8.45 18.72
CA ALA A 318 7.45 -8.20 17.32
C ALA A 318 6.35 -8.77 16.41
N ASP A 319 6.05 -8.04 15.36
CA ASP A 319 5.17 -8.47 14.28
C ASP A 319 5.93 -8.61 12.96
N TRP A 320 5.23 -9.18 11.98
CA TRP A 320 5.71 -9.36 10.64
C TRP A 320 5.86 -8.01 9.92
N GLY A 321 7.09 -7.66 9.57
CA GLY A 321 7.42 -6.36 9.00
C GLY A 321 8.15 -5.44 9.97
N ASP A 322 8.33 -5.84 11.23
CA ASP A 322 9.03 -4.99 12.20
C ASP A 322 10.53 -4.89 11.90
N PRO A 323 11.16 -3.74 12.22
CA PRO A 323 12.60 -3.62 12.26
C PRO A 323 13.16 -4.51 13.38
N TRP A 324 14.34 -5.07 13.17
CA TRP A 324 15.01 -5.89 14.17
C TRP A 324 16.53 -5.63 14.22
N PRO A 325 17.17 -5.54 15.40
CA PRO A 325 16.54 -5.43 16.72
C PRO A 325 15.68 -4.15 16.84
N PRO A 326 14.76 -4.08 17.81
CA PRO A 326 14.04 -2.84 18.11
C PRO A 326 15.05 -1.73 18.50
N SER A 327 14.75 -0.50 18.07
CA SER A 327 15.49 0.72 18.40
C SER A 327 15.27 1.17 19.84
#